data_AF-A0A923Q9F4-F1
#
_entry.id   AF-A0A923Q9F4-F1
#
_cell.length_a   1.000
_cell.length_b   1.000
_cell.length_c   1.000
_cell.angle_alpha   90.00
_cell.angle_beta   90.00
_cell.angle_gamma   90.00
#
_symmetry.space_group_name_H-M   'P 1'
#
loop_
_entity.id
_entity.type
_entity.pdbx_description
1 polymer ?
#
loop_
_entity_poly.entity_id
_entity_poly.type
_entity_poly.pdbx_seq_one_letter_code
_entity_poly.pdbx_strand_id
1 'polypeptide(L)'
;MTNLVASAPTTEGGAQAPASRRLLIALPLGLVALIAFGVATGRGVYILGFLSFVLALLVSVTLHEAGHFFTARRYGMKSTQFFVGFGKTLWSRQRGETEYGIKAIPAGGFVKIVGMTQLEEV
;
A
#
# COMPACT_ATOMS: atom_id res chain seq x y z
N MET A 1 20.40 62.54 18.30
CA MET A 1 21.04 61.22 18.48
C MET A 1 20.33 60.59 19.67
N THR A 2 19.48 59.56 19.59
CA THR A 2 19.33 58.46 18.63
C THR A 2 17.95 57.83 18.85
N ASN A 3 17.28 57.41 17.77
CA ASN A 3 15.97 56.76 17.76
C ASN A 3 16.02 55.30 18.28
N LEU A 4 14.92 54.91 18.94
CA LEU A 4 14.16 53.66 18.80
C LEU A 4 14.88 52.42 18.19
N VAL A 5 15.10 51.40 19.03
CA VAL A 5 15.23 49.97 18.68
C VAL A 5 14.64 49.21 19.89
N ALA A 6 13.39 48.74 19.89
CA ALA A 6 12.81 47.61 19.16
C ALA A 6 13.38 46.22 19.55
N SER A 7 12.45 45.33 19.91
CA SER A 7 12.49 43.85 19.89
C SER A 7 13.02 43.08 21.12
N ALA A 8 12.09 42.36 21.76
CA ALA A 8 12.36 41.07 22.42
C ALA A 8 12.83 40.03 21.39
N PRO A 9 13.46 38.91 21.81
CA PRO A 9 12.65 37.71 21.94
C PRO A 9 13.01 36.78 23.12
N THR A 10 11.94 36.29 23.74
CA THR A 10 11.74 34.97 24.36
C THR A 10 12.90 33.96 24.30
N THR A 11 13.52 33.71 25.45
CA THR A 11 14.00 32.36 25.79
C THR A 11 12.79 31.45 25.90
N GLU A 12 12.80 30.33 25.18
CA GLU A 12 12.16 29.02 25.47
C GLU A 12 12.12 28.22 24.14
N GLY A 13 13.30 27.83 23.67
CA GLY A 13 13.47 26.83 22.60
C GLY A 13 13.15 25.44 23.13
N GLY A 14 11.89 25.20 23.48
CA GLY A 14 11.38 23.86 23.74
C GLY A 14 11.21 23.12 22.42
N ALA A 15 12.10 22.17 22.14
CA ALA A 15 12.00 21.25 21.02
C ALA A 15 10.72 20.39 21.14
N GLN A 16 9.57 20.94 20.71
CA GLN A 16 8.35 20.17 20.52
C GLN A 16 8.56 19.27 19.30
N ALA A 17 8.97 18.02 19.56
CA ALA A 17 8.96 16.99 18.54
C ALA A 17 7.54 16.88 17.95
N PRO A 18 7.38 16.93 16.61
CA PRO A 18 6.06 17.04 16.01
C PRO A 18 5.21 15.80 16.33
N ALA A 19 4.01 16.04 16.89
CA ALA A 19 3.03 15.02 17.28
C ALA A 19 2.71 14.01 16.15
N SER A 20 2.92 14.40 14.89
CA SER A 20 2.76 13.55 13.70
C SER A 20 3.68 12.33 13.69
N ARG A 21 4.90 12.42 14.25
CA ARG A 21 5.86 11.30 14.28
C ARG A 21 5.52 10.25 15.34
N ARG A 22 4.82 10.65 16.40
CA ARG A 22 4.30 9.75 17.45
C ARG A 22 3.09 8.96 16.95
N LEU A 23 2.24 9.58 16.13
CA LEU A 23 1.09 8.91 15.51
C LEU A 23 1.52 7.78 14.56
N LEU A 24 2.57 8.00 13.76
CA LEU A 24 3.08 7.02 12.78
C LEU A 24 3.69 5.77 13.43
N ILE A 25 4.12 5.85 14.70
CA ILE A 25 4.69 4.73 15.47
C ILE A 25 3.65 4.10 16.42
N ALA A 26 2.67 4.89 16.88
CA ALA A 26 1.59 4.39 17.75
C ALA A 26 0.59 3.49 17.03
N LEU A 27 0.33 3.74 15.74
CA LEU A 27 -0.61 2.97 14.93
C LEU A 27 -0.27 1.46 14.79
N PRO A 28 0.98 1.06 14.50
CA PRO A 28 1.35 -0.36 14.45
C PRO A 28 1.38 -1.01 15.84
N LEU A 29 1.79 -0.30 16.90
CA LEU A 29 1.83 -0.85 18.26
C LEU A 29 0.43 -1.13 18.84
N GLY A 30 -0.52 -0.21 18.61
CA GLY A 30 -1.91 -0.40 19.05
C GLY A 30 -2.58 -1.60 18.37
N LEU A 31 -2.34 -1.77 17.07
CA LEU A 31 -2.84 -2.92 16.31
C LEU A 31 -2.23 -4.25 16.83
N VAL A 32 -0.93 -4.28 17.10
CA VAL A 32 -0.25 -5.47 17.64
C VAL A 32 -0.75 -5.83 19.04
N ALA A 33 -0.98 -4.83 19.91
CA ALA A 33 -1.53 -5.06 21.25
C ALA A 33 -2.98 -5.59 21.21
N LEU A 34 -3.80 -5.10 20.28
CA LEU A 34 -5.19 -5.51 20.11
C LEU A 34 -5.29 -6.94 19.55
N ILE A 35 -4.40 -7.30 18.62
CA ILE A 35 -4.22 -8.66 18.13
C ILE A 35 -3.76 -9.58 19.27
N ALA A 36 -2.74 -9.18 20.04
CA ALA A 36 -2.22 -9.99 21.15
C ALA A 36 -3.28 -10.21 22.26
N PHE A 37 -4.07 -9.19 22.60
CA PHE A 37 -5.17 -9.30 23.56
C PHE A 37 -6.29 -10.23 23.07
N GLY A 38 -6.62 -10.17 21.78
CA GLY A 38 -7.55 -11.12 21.16
C GLY A 38 -7.03 -12.56 21.19
N VAL A 39 -5.74 -12.78 20.92
CA VAL A 39 -5.14 -14.12 21.03
C VAL A 39 -5.17 -14.62 22.48
N ALA A 40 -4.81 -13.80 23.46
CA ALA A 40 -4.76 -14.16 24.88
C ALA A 40 -6.14 -14.46 25.50
N THR A 41 -7.21 -13.86 24.99
CA THR A 41 -8.59 -14.09 25.45
C THR A 41 -9.28 -15.30 24.78
N GLY A 42 -8.53 -16.15 24.07
CA GLY A 42 -9.08 -17.31 23.36
C GLY A 42 -9.74 -16.95 22.02
N ARG A 43 -9.62 -15.70 21.55
CA ARG A 43 -10.13 -15.24 20.25
C ARG A 43 -9.13 -15.43 19.11
N GLY A 44 -8.06 -16.19 19.32
CA GLY A 44 -7.07 -16.50 18.28
C GLY A 44 -7.70 -17.08 16.99
N VAL A 45 -8.76 -17.88 17.14
CA VAL A 45 -9.52 -18.44 16.01
C VAL A 45 -10.19 -17.35 15.16
N TYR A 46 -10.70 -16.29 15.78
CA TYR A 46 -11.30 -15.14 15.07
C TYR A 46 -10.24 -14.32 14.34
N ILE A 47 -9.06 -14.14 14.93
CA ILE A 47 -7.95 -13.42 14.29
C ILE A 47 -7.45 -14.20 13.07
N LEU A 48 -7.23 -15.51 13.23
CA LEU A 48 -6.86 -16.39 12.12
C LEU A 48 -7.94 -16.42 11.03
N GLY A 49 -9.22 -16.48 11.42
CA GLY A 49 -10.35 -16.40 10.49
C GLY A 49 -10.39 -15.09 9.71
N PHE A 50 -10.20 -13.95 10.38
CA PHE A 50 -10.14 -12.63 9.75
C PHE A 50 -8.95 -12.48 8.80
N LEU A 51 -7.75 -12.88 9.22
CA LEU A 51 -6.55 -12.87 8.37
C LEU A 51 -6.74 -13.77 7.13
N SER A 52 -7.31 -14.96 7.32
CA SER A 52 -7.58 -15.90 6.22
C SER A 52 -8.62 -15.33 5.25
N PHE A 53 -9.67 -14.67 5.77
CA PHE A 53 -10.66 -13.98 4.95
C PHE A 53 -10.01 -12.88 4.11
N VAL A 54 -9.25 -11.97 4.73
CA VAL A 54 -8.55 -10.90 4.00
C VAL A 54 -7.63 -11.50 2.94
N LEU A 55 -6.84 -12.52 3.26
CA LEU A 55 -5.97 -13.20 2.32
C LEU A 55 -6.76 -13.80 1.13
N ALA A 56 -7.89 -14.47 1.41
CA ALA A 56 -8.75 -15.04 0.37
C ALA A 56 -9.30 -13.95 -0.56
N LEU A 57 -9.68 -12.79 -0.02
CA LEU A 57 -10.15 -11.65 -0.80
C LEU A 57 -9.04 -11.10 -1.72
N LEU A 58 -7.82 -10.95 -1.20
CA LEU A 58 -6.66 -10.50 -1.99
C LEU A 58 -6.33 -11.46 -3.14
N VAL A 59 -6.37 -12.76 -2.87
CA VAL A 59 -6.19 -13.81 -3.88
C VAL A 59 -7.31 -13.77 -4.91
N SER A 60 -8.57 -13.65 -4.47
CA SER A 60 -9.73 -13.60 -5.36
C SER A 60 -9.68 -12.42 -6.33
N VAL A 61 -9.33 -11.23 -5.84
CA VAL A 61 -9.19 -10.01 -6.66
C VAL A 61 -8.06 -10.19 -7.67
N THR A 62 -6.89 -10.66 -7.22
CA THR A 62 -5.75 -10.95 -8.10
C THR A 62 -6.10 -11.97 -9.18
N LEU A 63 -6.86 -13.01 -8.83
CA LEU A 63 -7.35 -14.01 -9.80
C LEU A 63 -8.37 -13.42 -10.78
N HIS A 64 -9.26 -12.52 -10.33
CA HIS A 64 -10.20 -11.82 -11.19
C HIS A 64 -9.47 -10.99 -12.25
N GLU A 65 -8.45 -10.23 -11.85
CA GLU A 65 -7.60 -9.47 -12.76
C GLU A 65 -6.76 -10.35 -13.68
N ALA A 66 -6.24 -11.47 -13.17
CA ALA A 66 -5.57 -12.47 -13.99
C ALA A 66 -6.49 -13.08 -15.05
N GLY A 67 -7.80 -13.21 -14.74
CA GLY A 67 -8.82 -13.60 -15.71
C GLY A 67 -8.90 -12.63 -16.90
N HIS A 68 -8.98 -11.33 -16.64
CA HIS A 68 -8.95 -10.29 -17.68
C HIS A 68 -7.66 -10.29 -18.49
N PHE A 69 -6.51 -10.48 -17.82
CA PHE A 69 -5.22 -10.61 -18.50
C PHE A 69 -5.18 -11.83 -19.44
N PHE A 70 -5.65 -12.98 -18.95
CA PHE A 70 -5.63 -14.23 -19.68
C PHE A 70 -6.55 -14.18 -20.90
N THR A 71 -7.77 -13.64 -20.76
CA THR A 71 -8.69 -13.46 -21.88
C THR A 71 -8.11 -12.51 -22.91
N ALA A 72 -7.61 -11.34 -22.52
CA ALA A 72 -6.97 -10.38 -23.43
C ALA A 72 -5.82 -11.03 -24.22
N ARG A 73 -4.95 -11.80 -23.55
CA ARG A 73 -3.83 -12.51 -24.19
C ARG A 73 -4.32 -13.60 -25.14
N ARG A 74 -5.44 -14.26 -24.85
CA ARG A 74 -6.02 -15.30 -25.71
C ARG A 74 -6.60 -14.73 -27.00
N TYR A 75 -7.09 -13.49 -26.98
CA TYR A 75 -7.57 -12.74 -28.14
C TYR A 75 -6.48 -11.92 -28.86
N GLY A 76 -5.20 -12.11 -28.49
CA GLY A 76 -4.07 -11.45 -29.15
C GLY A 76 -3.86 -9.99 -28.75
N MET A 77 -4.55 -9.50 -27.71
CA MET A 77 -4.29 -8.17 -27.16
C MET A 77 -2.99 -8.18 -26.35
N LYS A 78 -2.15 -7.17 -26.57
CA LYS A 78 -0.89 -7.02 -25.85
C LYS A 78 -1.18 -6.54 -24.43
N SER A 79 -0.76 -7.32 -23.44
CA SER A 79 -0.71 -6.83 -22.06
C SER A 79 0.73 -6.68 -21.62
N THR A 80 1.07 -5.45 -21.26
CA THR A 80 2.43 -5.01 -21.02
C THR A 80 2.87 -5.20 -19.57
N GLN A 81 1.93 -5.21 -18.60
CA GLN A 81 2.28 -5.31 -17.18
C GLN A 81 1.24 -6.08 -16.37
N PHE A 82 1.68 -7.00 -15.52
CA PHE A 82 0.90 -7.74 -14.54
C PHE A 82 1.60 -7.66 -13.17
N PHE A 83 1.06 -6.88 -12.24
CA PHE A 83 1.62 -6.70 -10.91
C PHE A 83 0.64 -7.14 -9.84
N VAL A 84 1.12 -7.86 -8.84
CA VAL A 84 0.34 -8.18 -7.64
C VAL A 84 0.68 -7.16 -6.56
N GLY A 85 -0.33 -6.49 -6.04
CA GLY A 85 -0.23 -5.49 -5.00
C GLY A 85 -0.08 -4.04 -5.48
N PHE A 86 0.18 -3.15 -4.53
CA PHE A 86 0.34 -1.71 -4.68
C PHE A 86 1.62 -1.19 -4.00
N GLY A 87 2.04 0.03 -4.36
CA GLY A 87 3.21 0.69 -3.80
C GLY A 87 4.54 0.35 -4.49
N LYS A 88 5.62 0.33 -3.71
CA LYS A 88 6.99 0.11 -4.23
C LYS A 88 7.12 -1.29 -4.80
N THR A 89 7.64 -1.42 -6.01
CA THR A 89 7.97 -2.73 -6.61
C THR A 89 9.05 -3.41 -5.78
N LEU A 90 8.72 -4.59 -5.24
CA LEU A 90 9.70 -5.44 -4.54
C LEU A 90 10.49 -6.27 -5.55
N TRP A 91 9.80 -6.74 -6.58
CA TRP A 91 10.38 -7.58 -7.61
C TRP A 91 9.60 -7.44 -8.91
N SER A 92 10.30 -7.40 -10.04
CA SER A 92 9.70 -7.58 -11.35
C SER A 92 10.60 -8.42 -12.25
N ARG A 93 9.98 -9.11 -13.21
CA ARG A 93 10.62 -9.90 -14.24
C ARG A 93 9.83 -9.77 -15.53
N GLN A 94 10.52 -9.37 -16.59
CA GLN A 94 9.94 -9.34 -17.93
C GLN A 94 9.95 -10.75 -18.54
N ARG A 95 8.81 -11.17 -19.09
CA ARG A 95 8.70 -12.43 -19.84
C ARG A 95 7.93 -12.20 -21.14
N GLY A 96 8.67 -12.12 -22.25
CA GLY A 96 8.12 -11.73 -23.55
C GLY A 96 7.74 -10.25 -23.53
N GLU A 97 6.50 -9.92 -23.91
CA GLU A 97 5.99 -8.55 -23.93
C GLU A 97 5.35 -8.10 -22.60
N THR A 98 5.24 -9.00 -21.61
CA THR A 98 4.59 -8.72 -20.32
C THR A 98 5.63 -8.65 -19.20
N GLU A 99 5.61 -7.57 -18.42
CA GLU A 99 6.33 -7.45 -17.17
C GLU A 99 5.48 -8.00 -16.01
N TYR A 100 5.99 -9.01 -15.30
CA TYR A 100 5.35 -9.57 -14.12
C TYR A 100 6.04 -9.05 -12.87
N GLY A 101 5.31 -8.70 -11.81
CA GLY A 101 5.97 -8.29 -10.57
C GLY A 101 5.09 -8.32 -9.33
N ILE A 102 5.73 -8.08 -8.19
CA ILE A 102 5.10 -8.02 -6.88
C ILE A 102 5.47 -6.69 -6.24
N LYS A 103 4.47 -6.00 -5.68
CA LYS A 103 4.65 -4.73 -4.96
C LYS A 103 4.55 -4.95 -3.45
N ALA A 104 5.05 -3.97 -2.69
CA ALA A 104 5.25 -4.07 -1.25
C ALA A 104 3.97 -4.28 -0.46
N ILE A 105 2.84 -3.75 -0.95
CA ILE A 105 1.55 -3.86 -0.29
C ILE A 105 0.74 -4.89 -1.07
N PRO A 106 0.40 -6.07 -0.52
CA PRO A 106 -0.31 -7.13 -1.25
C PRO A 106 -1.81 -6.84 -1.44
N ALA A 107 -2.22 -5.56 -1.50
CA ALA A 107 -3.61 -5.13 -1.43
C ALA A 107 -4.40 -5.16 -2.76
N GLY A 108 -4.24 -6.19 -3.60
CA GLY A 108 -4.97 -6.37 -4.88
C GLY A 108 -4.05 -6.75 -6.04
N GLY A 109 -4.49 -6.55 -7.29
CA GLY A 109 -3.67 -6.74 -8.50
C GLY A 109 -3.84 -5.58 -9.50
N PHE A 110 -2.84 -5.41 -10.37
CA PHE A 110 -2.79 -4.37 -11.38
C PHE A 110 -2.39 -4.98 -12.72
N VAL A 111 -3.24 -4.81 -13.74
CA VAL A 111 -2.99 -5.27 -15.10
C VAL A 111 -3.05 -4.10 -16.05
N LYS A 112 -1.96 -3.88 -16.80
CA LYS A 112 -1.94 -2.91 -17.90
C LYS A 112 -2.14 -3.65 -19.22
N ILE A 113 -3.26 -3.38 -19.87
CA ILE A 113 -3.59 -3.89 -21.21
C ILE A 113 -3.44 -2.71 -22.17
N VAL A 114 -2.70 -2.91 -23.26
CA VAL A 114 -2.49 -1.89 -24.30
C VAL A 114 -3.85 -1.60 -24.95
N GLY A 115 -4.21 -0.31 -25.06
CA GLY A 115 -5.46 0.13 -25.69
C GLY A 115 -6.66 0.31 -24.75
N MET A 116 -6.53 0.12 -23.43
CA MET A 116 -7.61 0.36 -22.45
C MET A 116 -7.35 1.51 -21.47
N THR A 117 -6.28 2.27 -21.64
CA THR A 117 -5.99 3.48 -20.85
C THR A 117 -6.65 4.71 -21.48
N GLN A 118 -7.69 5.25 -20.83
CA GLN A 118 -8.29 6.56 -21.15
C GLN A 118 -7.41 7.78 -20.77
N LEU A 119 -6.10 7.60 -20.61
CA LEU A 119 -5.14 8.65 -20.25
C LEU A 119 -4.06 8.86 -21.32
N GLU A 120 -4.28 8.37 -22.54
CA GLU A 120 -3.48 8.75 -23.70
C GLU A 120 -4.22 9.95 -24.35
N GLU A 121 -3.72 11.16 -24.10
CA GLU A 121 -4.18 12.38 -24.78
C GLU A 121 -3.76 12.29 -26.25
N VAL A 122 -4.71 12.54 -27.16
CA VAL A 122 -4.51 12.54 -28.63
C VAL A 122 -3.68 13.74 -29.06
#